data_AF-A0A9E0EP01-F1
#
_entry.id   AF-A0A9E0EP01-F1
#
_cell.length_a   1.000
_cell.length_b   1.000
_cell.length_c   1.000
_cell.angle_alpha   90.00
_cell.angle_beta   90.00
_cell.angle_gamma   90.00
#
_symmetry.space_group_name_H-M   'P 1'
#
loop_
_entity.id
_entity.type
_entity.pdbx_description
1 polymer ?
#
loop_
_entity_poly.entity_id
_entity_poly.type
_entity_poly.pdbx_seq_one_letter_code
_entity_poly.pdbx_strand_id
1 'polypeptide(L)'
;MLKIIEDINGLFWGNILIVLLVGTGIFFTLKLKFIQVREFKIGIKHLIKGFDLNGEKADNRGMSSFQALATAIAAQVGTGNLAGAATAIVSGGPGAIFWMWISAFFGMATIYAEAVLGQLFKKDVNGTIVGG
;
A
#
# COMPACT_ATOMS: atom_id res chain seq x y z
N MET A 1 -9.24 -32.66 18.20
CA MET A 1 -10.00 -31.63 17.46
C MET A 1 -9.34 -30.26 17.57
N LEU A 2 -9.11 -29.74 18.78
CA LEU A 2 -8.45 -28.43 18.99
C LEU A 2 -7.04 -28.33 18.37
N LYS A 3 -6.17 -29.35 18.56
CA LYS A 3 -4.83 -29.38 17.93
C LYS A 3 -4.84 -29.32 16.40
N ILE A 4 -5.78 -30.01 15.74
CA ILE A 4 -5.90 -29.97 14.28
C ILE A 4 -6.32 -28.58 13.81
N ILE A 5 -7.21 -27.93 14.56
CA ILE A 5 -7.64 -26.55 14.28
C ILE A 5 -6.46 -25.58 14.49
N GLU A 6 -5.67 -25.75 15.56
CA GLU A 6 -4.48 -24.93 15.84
C GLU A 6 -3.38 -25.11 14.76
N ASP A 7 -3.11 -26.33 14.32
CA ASP A 7 -2.12 -26.62 13.27
C ASP A 7 -2.54 -26.03 11.91
N ILE A 8 -3.82 -26.16 11.56
CA ILE A 8 -4.38 -25.52 10.36
C ILE A 8 -4.29 -23.99 10.50
N ASN A 9 -4.68 -23.44 11.65
CA ASN A 9 -4.63 -22.00 11.89
C ASN A 9 -3.19 -21.46 11.77
N GLY A 10 -2.21 -22.16 12.34
CA GLY A 10 -0.79 -21.80 12.24
C GLY A 10 -0.23 -21.88 10.81
N LEU A 11 -0.68 -22.85 10.02
CA LEU A 11 -0.28 -23.00 8.62
C LEU A 11 -0.83 -21.86 7.74
N PHE A 12 -2.12 -21.56 7.86
CA PHE A 12 -2.79 -20.52 7.06
C PHE A 12 -2.35 -19.12 7.50
N TRP A 13 -2.42 -18.80 8.79
CA TRP A 13 -2.14 -17.45 9.30
C TRP A 13 -0.66 -17.14 9.49
N GLY A 14 0.19 -18.17 9.53
CA GLY A 14 1.65 -18.01 9.57
C GLY A 14 2.23 -17.99 8.15
N ASN A 15 2.70 -19.14 7.72
CA ASN A 15 3.65 -19.21 6.60
C ASN A 15 3.01 -19.00 5.23
N ILE A 16 1.77 -19.48 5.01
CA ILE A 16 1.12 -19.40 3.70
C ILE A 16 0.80 -17.95 3.32
N LEU A 17 0.19 -17.18 4.23
CA LEU A 17 -0.15 -15.78 3.96
C LEU A 17 1.10 -14.93 3.66
N ILE A 18 2.17 -15.13 4.42
CA ILE A 18 3.43 -14.39 4.20
C ILE A 18 4.00 -14.71 2.81
N VAL A 19 4.06 -16.00 2.45
CA VAL A 19 4.55 -16.42 1.13
C VAL A 19 3.66 -15.88 0.01
N LEU A 20 2.34 -15.86 0.20
CA LEU A 20 1.39 -15.36 -0.80
C LEU A 20 1.51 -13.84 -0.96
N LEU A 21 1.60 -13.07 0.13
CA LEU A 21 1.77 -11.61 0.10
C LEU A 21 3.10 -11.21 -0.53
N VAL A 22 4.22 -11.79 -0.09
CA VAL A 22 5.54 -11.48 -0.64
C VAL A 22 5.65 -11.98 -2.08
N GLY A 23 5.14 -13.18 -2.36
CA GLY A 23 5.14 -13.78 -3.69
C GLY A 23 4.31 -12.97 -4.70
N THR A 24 3.12 -12.49 -4.31
CA THR A 24 2.32 -11.60 -5.16
C THR A 24 2.99 -10.24 -5.38
N GLY A 25 3.62 -9.66 -4.36
CA GLY A 25 4.39 -8.42 -4.49
C GLY A 25 5.57 -8.55 -5.45
N ILE A 26 6.30 -9.67 -5.39
CA ILE A 26 7.39 -9.99 -6.34
C ILE A 26 6.81 -10.20 -7.75
N PHE A 27 5.73 -10.97 -7.87
CA PHE A 27 5.06 -11.21 -9.16
C PHE A 27 4.61 -9.91 -9.83
N PHE A 28 3.92 -9.03 -9.10
CA PHE A 28 3.50 -7.73 -9.63
C PHE A 28 4.69 -6.83 -9.93
N THR A 29 5.72 -6.83 -9.09
CA THR A 29 6.96 -6.09 -9.35
C THR A 29 7.58 -6.49 -10.69
N LEU A 30 7.71 -7.79 -10.96
CA LEU A 30 8.28 -8.29 -12.22
C LEU A 30 7.34 -8.01 -13.41
N LYS A 31 6.05 -8.30 -13.27
CA LYS A 31 5.04 -8.11 -14.33
C LYS A 31 4.89 -6.63 -14.73
N LEU A 32 4.94 -5.72 -13.77
CA LEU A 32 4.84 -4.27 -13.98
C LEU A 32 6.20 -3.62 -14.31
N LYS A 33 7.26 -4.42 -14.46
CA LYS A 33 8.63 -3.99 -14.82
C LYS A 33 9.22 -2.97 -13.83
N PHE A 34 9.23 -3.33 -12.54
CA PHE A 34 9.75 -2.52 -11.44
C PHE A 34 9.10 -1.13 -11.36
N ILE A 35 7.76 -1.14 -11.33
CA ILE A 35 6.93 0.06 -11.30
C ILE A 35 7.30 1.00 -10.15
N GLN A 36 7.67 0.45 -8.99
CA GLN A 36 8.05 1.19 -7.80
C GLN A 36 9.32 2.03 -7.98
N VAL A 37 10.20 1.70 -8.93
CA VAL A 37 11.38 2.52 -9.24
C VAL A 37 11.09 3.50 -10.38
N ARG A 38 10.36 3.02 -11.41
CA ARG A 38 10.09 3.81 -12.62
C ARG A 38 9.12 4.95 -12.36
N GLU A 39 7.98 4.66 -11.73
CA GLU A 39 6.90 5.63 -11.56
C GLU A 39 7.07 6.48 -10.31
N PHE A 40 7.91 6.10 -9.35
CA PHE A 40 8.12 6.88 -8.13
C PHE A 40 8.59 8.31 -8.42
N LYS A 41 9.55 8.46 -9.34
CA LYS A 41 10.03 9.79 -9.76
C LYS A 41 8.95 10.61 -10.46
N ILE A 42 8.13 9.96 -11.28
CA ILE A 42 7.03 10.58 -12.01
C ILE A 42 5.93 11.01 -11.04
N GLY A 43 5.57 10.16 -10.09
CA GLY A 43 4.59 10.43 -9.04
C GLY A 43 4.99 11.64 -8.20
N ILE A 44 6.23 11.68 -7.71
CA ILE A 44 6.74 12.85 -6.96
C ILE A 44 6.67 14.12 -7.80
N LYS A 45 7.03 14.06 -9.09
CA LYS A 45 6.93 15.22 -9.99
C LYS A 45 5.49 15.71 -10.15
N HIS A 46 4.50 14.82 -10.21
CA HIS A 46 3.08 15.20 -10.30
C HIS A 46 2.55 15.79 -8.99
N LEU A 47 2.99 15.25 -7.85
CA LEU A 47 2.65 15.78 -6.53
C LEU A 47 3.22 17.18 -6.31
N ILE A 48 4.47 17.43 -6.74
CA ILE A 48 5.13 18.73 -6.61
C ILE A 48 4.60 19.73 -7.65
N LYS A 49 4.27 19.31 -8.87
CA LYS A 49 3.63 20.18 -9.89
C LYS A 49 2.25 20.69 -9.45
N GLY A 50 1.53 19.94 -8.61
CA GLY A 50 0.28 20.41 -8.00
C GLY A 50 0.43 21.57 -7.01
N PHE A 51 1.67 21.99 -6.69
CA PHE A 51 1.96 23.22 -5.94
C PHE A 51 2.12 24.45 -6.85
N ASP A 52 2.14 24.28 -8.18
CA ASP A 52 2.21 25.42 -9.09
C ASP A 52 0.83 26.11 -9.10
N LEU A 53 0.78 27.28 -8.47
CA LEU A 53 -0.41 28.10 -8.19
C LEU A 53 -1.06 28.72 -9.44
N ASN A 54 -0.95 28.06 -10.60
CA ASN A 54 -1.56 28.48 -11.86
C ASN A 54 -2.31 27.30 -12.51
N GLY A 55 -3.46 27.00 -11.92
CA GLY A 55 -4.68 26.69 -12.67
C GLY A 55 -4.71 25.40 -13.47
N GLU A 56 -5.10 24.31 -12.82
CA GLU A 56 -6.32 23.63 -13.25
C GLU A 56 -7.28 23.60 -12.07
N LYS A 57 -8.43 24.24 -12.26
CA LYS A 57 -9.47 24.37 -11.25
C LYS A 57 -9.80 22.97 -10.75
N ALA A 58 -9.72 22.79 -9.43
CA ALA A 58 -10.50 21.77 -8.76
C ALA A 58 -11.94 21.94 -9.27
N ASP A 59 -12.40 20.99 -10.08
CA ASP A 59 -13.82 20.89 -10.37
C ASP A 59 -14.51 20.81 -9.01
N ASN A 60 -15.66 21.47 -8.85
CA ASN A 60 -16.30 21.80 -7.56
C ASN A 60 -16.81 20.57 -6.77
N ARG A 61 -16.24 19.38 -7.03
CA ARG A 61 -16.52 18.07 -6.46
C ARG A 61 -15.24 17.22 -6.21
N GLY A 62 -14.03 17.74 -6.45
CA GLY A 62 -12.77 16.95 -6.42
C GLY A 62 -11.69 17.42 -5.43
N MET A 63 -10.95 16.47 -4.86
CA MET A 63 -9.80 16.69 -3.97
C MET A 63 -8.50 16.86 -4.78
N SER A 64 -7.59 17.76 -4.37
CA SER A 64 -6.28 17.92 -5.06
C SER A 64 -5.41 16.67 -4.91
N SER A 65 -4.51 16.42 -5.87
CA SER A 65 -3.61 15.25 -5.84
C SER A 65 -2.77 15.18 -4.55
N PHE A 66 -2.36 16.34 -4.02
CA PHE A 66 -1.63 16.42 -2.75
C PHE A 66 -2.55 16.13 -1.56
N GLN A 67 -3.76 16.67 -1.55
CA GLN A 67 -4.73 16.43 -0.48
C GLN A 67 -5.16 14.95 -0.44
N ALA A 68 -5.32 14.31 -1.60
CA ALA A 68 -5.61 12.87 -1.71
C ALA A 68 -4.45 12.02 -1.16
N LEU A 69 -3.20 12.38 -1.50
CA LEU A 69 -2.02 11.73 -0.93
C LEU A 69 -1.93 11.93 0.59
N ALA A 70 -2.11 13.17 1.08
CA ALA A 70 -2.05 13.48 2.50
C ALA A 70 -3.11 12.71 3.28
N THR A 71 -4.32 12.58 2.73
CA THR A 71 -5.41 11.77 3.31
C THR A 71 -5.03 10.30 3.38
N ALA A 72 -4.46 9.73 2.30
CA ALA A 72 -4.01 8.34 2.28
C ALA A 72 -2.87 8.08 3.28
N ILE A 73 -1.90 8.99 3.38
CA ILE A 73 -0.79 8.89 4.34
C ILE A 73 -1.33 8.97 5.77
N ALA A 74 -2.23 9.91 6.06
CA ALA A 74 -2.83 10.06 7.38
C ALA A 74 -3.62 8.81 7.80
N ALA A 75 -4.29 8.14 6.86
CA ALA A 75 -4.99 6.89 7.12
C ALA A 75 -4.04 5.72 7.43
N GLN A 76 -2.85 5.71 6.82
CA GLN A 76 -1.90 4.59 6.95
C GLN A 76 -0.86 4.79 8.06
N VAL A 77 -0.55 6.03 8.44
CA VAL A 77 0.45 6.35 9.48
C VAL A 77 -0.24 6.51 10.83
N GLY A 78 0.00 5.56 11.72
CA GLY A 78 -0.54 5.61 13.08
C GLY A 78 0.38 4.96 14.11
N THR A 79 -0.06 4.97 15.37
CA THR A 79 0.63 4.34 16.51
C THR A 79 0.92 2.86 16.26
N GLY A 80 0.06 2.17 15.51
CA GLY A 80 0.23 0.77 15.12
C GLY A 80 1.51 0.50 14.32
N ASN A 81 1.92 1.42 13.43
CA ASN A 81 3.14 1.22 12.64
C ASN A 81 4.39 1.36 13.51
N LEU A 82 4.37 2.27 14.47
CA LEU A 82 5.47 2.49 15.41
C LEU A 82 5.57 1.33 16.43
N ALA A 83 4.45 0.94 17.03
CA ALA A 83 4.39 -0.19 17.95
C ALA A 83 4.77 -1.50 17.24
N GLY A 84 4.27 -1.72 16.02
CA GLY A 84 4.62 -2.87 15.20
C GLY A 84 6.11 -2.94 14.86
N ALA A 85 6.73 -1.82 14.48
CA ALA A 85 8.17 -1.75 14.25
C ALA A 85 8.96 -2.04 15.55
N ALA A 86 8.53 -1.49 16.68
CA ALA A 86 9.16 -1.75 17.98
C ALA A 86 9.06 -3.23 18.38
N THR A 87 7.88 -3.84 18.26
CA THR A 87 7.67 -5.28 18.53
C THR A 87 8.49 -6.16 17.59
N ALA A 88 8.60 -5.78 16.31
CA ALA A 88 9.42 -6.50 15.34
C ALA A 88 10.92 -6.47 15.70
N ILE A 89 11.43 -5.32 16.16
CA ILE A 89 12.81 -5.21 16.66
C ILE A 89 13.01 -6.04 17.93
N VAL A 90 12.09 -5.96 18.88
CA VAL A 90 12.19 -6.68 20.15
C VAL A 90 12.14 -8.19 19.94
N SER A 91 11.29 -8.66 19.02
CA SER A 91 11.06 -10.10 18.80
C SER A 91 12.02 -10.72 17.78
N GLY A 92 12.40 -9.97 16.74
CA GLY A 92 13.21 -10.45 15.61
C GLY A 92 14.64 -9.89 15.57
N GLY A 93 15.00 -9.01 16.52
CA GLY A 93 16.28 -8.33 16.54
C GLY A 93 16.38 -7.15 15.54
N PRO A 94 17.52 -6.46 15.50
CA PRO A 94 17.70 -5.26 14.67
C PRO A 94 17.56 -5.53 13.16
N GLY A 95 17.78 -6.78 12.72
CA GLY A 95 17.62 -7.19 11.32
C GLY A 95 16.17 -7.12 10.82
N ALA A 96 15.17 -7.02 11.70
CA ALA A 96 13.76 -6.91 11.32
C ALA A 96 13.49 -5.69 10.43
N ILE A 97 14.17 -4.56 10.68
CA ILE A 97 13.98 -3.32 9.91
C ILE A 97 14.37 -3.50 8.43
N PHE A 98 15.45 -4.22 8.17
CA PHE A 98 15.86 -4.53 6.80
C PHE A 98 14.77 -5.32 6.06
N TRP A 99 14.20 -6.34 6.70
CA TRP A 99 13.12 -7.13 6.13
C TRP A 99 11.80 -6.37 5.99
N MET A 100 11.54 -5.40 6.86
CA MET A 100 10.40 -4.49 6.72
C MET A 100 10.55 -3.60 5.48
N TRP A 101 11.75 -3.08 5.19
CA TRP A 101 11.99 -2.31 3.96
C TRP A 101 11.84 -3.15 2.69
N ILE A 102 12.36 -4.38 2.69
CA ILE A 102 12.17 -5.31 1.55
C ILE A 102 10.69 -5.60 1.33
N SER A 103 9.97 -5.94 2.41
CA SER A 103 8.53 -6.21 2.34
C SER A 103 7.75 -4.98 1.84
N ALA A 104 8.08 -3.79 2.33
CA ALA A 104 7.48 -2.54 1.87
C ALA A 104 7.78 -2.28 0.39
N PHE A 105 9.00 -2.59 -0.08
CA PHE A 105 9.38 -2.41 -1.48
C PHE A 105 8.53 -3.26 -2.43
N PHE A 106 8.30 -4.53 -2.09
CA PHE A 106 7.43 -5.39 -2.88
C PHE A 106 5.94 -5.08 -2.69
N GLY A 107 5.54 -4.64 -1.49
CA GLY A 107 4.18 -4.19 -1.19
C GLY A 107 3.74 -2.97 -2.00
N MET A 108 4.67 -2.08 -2.36
CA MET A 108 4.37 -0.93 -3.24
C MET A 108 3.80 -1.34 -4.60
N ALA A 109 4.22 -2.47 -5.16
CA ALA A 109 3.66 -2.97 -6.43
C ALA A 109 2.23 -3.51 -6.25
N THR A 110 1.95 -4.15 -5.12
CA THR A 110 0.61 -4.68 -4.81
C THR A 110 -0.39 -3.54 -4.60
N ILE A 111 -0.06 -2.56 -3.75
CA ILE A 111 -0.96 -1.41 -3.49
C ILE A 111 -1.17 -0.57 -4.76
N TYR A 112 -0.18 -0.50 -5.65
CA TYR A 112 -0.35 0.14 -6.95
C TYR A 112 -1.39 -0.59 -7.81
N ALA A 113 -1.32 -1.92 -7.88
CA ALA A 113 -2.30 -2.71 -8.60
C ALA A 113 -3.70 -2.56 -8.00
N GLU A 114 -3.83 -2.57 -6.68
CA GLU A 114 -5.08 -2.32 -5.95
C GLU A 114 -5.64 -0.93 -6.28
N ALA A 115 -4.83 0.12 -6.19
CA ALA A 115 -5.27 1.48 -6.51
C ALA A 115 -5.75 1.63 -7.96
N VAL A 116 -5.07 0.98 -8.91
CA VAL A 116 -5.49 0.98 -10.33
C VAL A 116 -6.81 0.24 -10.51
N LEU A 117 -6.98 -0.92 -9.87
CA LEU A 117 -8.23 -1.69 -9.91
C LEU A 117 -9.38 -0.90 -9.26
N GLY A 118 -9.15 -0.28 -8.11
CA GLY A 118 -10.14 0.55 -7.43
C GLY A 118 -10.57 1.76 -8.26
N GLN A 119 -9.68 2.32 -9.09
CA GLN A 119 -10.06 3.36 -10.06
C GLN A 119 -10.82 2.82 -11.27
N LEU A 120 -10.48 1.60 -11.73
CA LEU A 120 -11.13 0.96 -12.88
C LEU A 120 -12.56 0.50 -12.55
N PHE A 121 -12.78 0.02 -11.32
CA PHE A 121 -14.04 -0.57 -10.88
C PHE A 121 -14.88 0.36 -9.98
N LYS A 122 -14.48 1.64 -9.84
CA LYS A 122 -15.28 2.61 -9.09
C LYS A 122 -16.68 2.76 -9.70
N LYS A 123 -17.68 2.88 -8.82
CA LYS A 123 -19.07 3.11 -9.19
C LYS A 123 -19.54 4.41 -8.60
N ASP A 124 -20.34 5.13 -9.38
CA ASP A 124 -21.11 6.25 -8.86
C ASP A 124 -22.41 5.71 -8.26
N VAL A 125 -22.59 5.92 -6.97
CA VAL A 125 -23.83 5.62 -6.26
C VAL A 125 -24.34 6.94 -5.70
N ASN A 126 -25.43 7.47 -6.30
CA ASN A 126 -26.10 8.69 -5.87
C ASN A 126 -25.17 9.92 -5.78
N GLY A 127 -24.26 10.10 -6.75
CA GLY A 127 -23.32 11.21 -6.79
C GLY A 127 -22.10 11.03 -5.88
N THR A 128 -21.95 9.87 -5.25
CA THR A 128 -20.78 9.51 -4.43
C THR A 128 -19.99 8.42 -5.13
N ILE A 129 -18.71 8.66 -5.35
CA ILE A 129 -17.80 7.67 -5.91
C ILE A 129 -17.45 6.64 -4.83
N VAL A 130 -17.84 5.39 -5.05
CA VAL A 130 -17.52 4.25 -4.19
C VAL A 130 -16.61 3.30 -4.97
N GLY A 131 -15.44 3.01 -4.44
CA GLY A 131 -14.45 2.12 -5.05
C GLY A 131 -13.48 1.58 -4.00
N GLY A 132 -12.83 0.47 -4.34
CA GLY A 132 -11.86 -0.25 -3.51
C GLY A 132 -11.06 -1.19 -4.39
#